data_AF-A0A2N3B9I6-F1
#
_entry.id   AF-A0A2N3B9I6-F1
#
_cell.length_a   1.000
_cell.length_b   1.000
_cell.length_c   1.000
_cell.angle_alpha   90.00
_cell.angle_beta   90.00
_cell.angle_gamma   90.00
#
_symmetry.space_group_name_H-M   'P 1'
#
loop_
_entity.id
_entity.type
_entity.pdbx_description
1 polymer ?
#
loop_
_entity_poly.entity_id
_entity_poly.type
_entity_poly.pdbx_seq_one_letter_code
_entity_poly.pdbx_strand_id
1 'polypeptide(L)'
;MVIRTFSKAYGLAGMRVGYAVGAAPLIHAMRCVGSPYPVAGLSVAAALGALRTAGSWLPRNVERIRAERRRLREMLPELGAGSRESQGNFVLGEFRDAEWVWRALAGLGIAVRRFHSGDGLENSLRITCPGEEQGFTRLCAALRTALRPEALLIDMDGVIADVSGSYRRAIALTAESFGAPVTRAQIAGAKSEPGANNDWVVTHRLISRAGVTAGLDEVRWRFEEWYRGTPTRSGLELSERLLPERRALESLAARIPLGIVTGRPRRDCERFLTRFGLRDIFRAVVCMEDAPLKPDPAPVRLAMNRLGVTSAWMIGDTPDDVAAARAAGVAPIGIVAPGDDPGPARLALERAGAARIVSDVSELEAMLP
;
A
#
# COMPACT_ATOMS: atom_id res chain seq x y z
N MET A 1 12.43 36.31 30.16
CA MET A 1 11.46 35.22 30.35
C MET A 1 11.75 34.14 29.33
N VAL A 2 11.61 32.87 29.69
CA VAL A 2 11.78 31.71 28.82
C VAL A 2 10.49 30.91 28.83
N ILE A 3 9.97 30.56 27.66
CA ILE A 3 8.81 29.68 27.50
C ILE A 3 9.27 28.41 26.80
N ARG A 4 8.84 27.26 27.31
CA ARG A 4 9.16 25.95 26.73
C ARG A 4 7.93 25.06 26.65
N THR A 5 8.00 24.14 25.71
CA THR A 5 6.98 23.11 25.48
C THR A 5 7.52 21.74 25.83
N PHE A 6 6.64 20.85 26.30
CA PHE A 6 6.97 19.44 26.46
C PHE A 6 6.80 18.63 25.16
N SER A 7 6.38 19.24 24.05
CA SER A 7 6.04 18.51 22.82
C SER A 7 7.21 17.85 22.09
N LYS A 8 8.44 18.34 22.30
CA LYS A 8 9.61 17.91 21.51
C LYS A 8 10.52 17.01 22.34
N ALA A 9 11.48 17.60 23.05
CA ALA A 9 12.49 16.86 23.79
C ALA A 9 11.88 15.88 24.81
N TYR A 10 10.71 16.23 25.38
CA TYR A 10 10.01 15.39 26.34
C TYR A 10 9.00 14.40 25.74
N GLY A 11 8.71 14.46 24.44
CA GLY A 11 7.78 13.54 23.77
C GLY A 11 6.29 13.72 24.13
N LEU A 12 5.90 14.78 24.86
CA LEU A 12 4.52 14.96 25.36
C LEU A 12 3.66 15.86 24.45
N ALA A 13 3.77 15.72 23.13
CA ALA A 13 3.08 16.62 22.19
C ALA A 13 1.55 16.61 22.34
N GLY A 14 0.98 15.42 22.59
CA GLY A 14 -0.44 15.23 22.82
C GLY A 14 -0.94 15.79 24.16
N MET A 15 -0.06 16.02 25.13
CA MET A 15 -0.44 16.51 26.46
C MET A 15 -0.72 18.03 26.48
N ARG A 16 -0.37 18.75 25.40
CA ARG A 16 -0.63 20.19 25.24
C ARG A 16 -0.17 21.03 26.43
N VAL A 17 1.00 20.70 26.98
CA VAL A 17 1.56 21.31 28.19
C VAL A 17 2.90 21.99 27.91
N GLY A 18 3.12 23.11 28.59
CA GLY A 18 4.33 23.92 28.53
C GLY A 18 4.60 24.59 29.87
N TYR A 19 5.71 25.30 29.96
CA TYR A 19 6.08 26.04 31.15
C TYR A 19 6.75 27.37 30.79
N ALA A 20 6.62 28.35 31.68
CA ALA A 20 7.31 29.64 31.59
C ALA A 20 8.19 29.83 32.83
N VAL A 21 9.39 30.38 32.63
CA VAL A 21 10.34 30.74 33.68
C VAL A 21 10.72 32.20 33.50
N GLY A 22 10.64 33.01 34.55
CA GLY A 22 10.90 34.45 34.47
C GLY A 22 10.95 35.09 35.85
N ALA A 23 11.20 36.41 35.88
CA ALA A 23 11.19 37.19 37.10
C ALA A 23 9.84 37.07 37.82
N ALA A 24 9.88 36.94 39.15
CA ALA A 24 8.68 36.70 39.95
C ALA A 24 7.54 37.72 39.72
N PRO A 25 7.79 39.04 39.61
CA PRO A 25 6.72 40.01 39.33
C PRO A 25 6.01 39.75 38.00
N LEU A 26 6.75 39.33 36.97
CA LEU A 26 6.20 39.03 35.65
C LEU A 26 5.33 37.75 35.67
N ILE A 27 5.82 36.68 36.30
CA ILE A 27 5.06 35.43 36.41
C ILE A 27 3.77 35.64 37.24
N HIS A 28 3.84 36.47 38.27
CA HIS A 28 2.66 36.84 39.05
C HIS A 28 1.62 37.57 38.19
N ALA A 29 2.04 38.61 37.45
CA ALA A 29 1.17 39.34 36.54
C ALA A 29 0.51 38.41 35.50
N MET A 30 1.26 37.48 34.91
CA MET A 30 0.72 36.48 33.96
C MET A 30 -0.33 35.56 34.57
N ARG A 31 -0.17 35.17 35.85
CA ARG A 31 -1.16 34.34 36.55
C ARG A 31 -2.46 35.09 36.81
N CYS A 32 -2.39 36.40 37.05
CA CYS A 32 -3.58 37.24 37.28
C CYS A 32 -4.45 37.38 36.02
N VAL A 33 -3.87 37.35 34.83
CA VAL A 33 -4.60 37.46 33.55
C VAL A 33 -4.92 36.10 32.89
N GLY A 34 -4.43 34.99 33.45
CA GLY A 34 -4.62 33.66 32.88
C GLY A 34 -6.01 33.08 33.16
N SER A 35 -6.54 32.29 32.22
CA SER A 35 -7.79 31.55 32.44
C SER A 35 -7.65 30.55 33.59
N PRO A 36 -8.74 30.29 34.36
CA PRO A 36 -8.74 29.21 35.34
C PRO A 36 -8.55 27.86 34.64
N TYR A 37 -7.73 27.00 35.24
CA TYR A 37 -7.44 25.63 34.77
C TYR A 37 -7.06 25.53 33.28
N PRO A 38 -6.01 26.24 32.81
CA PRO A 38 -5.69 26.35 31.39
C PRO A 38 -5.09 25.05 30.80
N VAL A 39 -4.79 24.07 31.65
CA VAL A 39 -4.18 22.78 31.29
C VAL A 39 -4.84 21.67 32.09
N ALA A 40 -5.12 20.54 31.44
CA ALA A 40 -5.68 19.36 32.09
C ALA A 40 -4.77 18.84 33.21
N GLY A 41 -5.35 18.43 34.35
CA GLY A 41 -4.59 17.95 35.50
C GLY A 41 -3.67 16.76 35.20
N LEU A 42 -4.12 15.81 34.36
CA LEU A 42 -3.30 14.67 33.92
C LEU A 42 -2.07 15.13 33.11
N SER A 43 -2.22 16.13 32.24
CA SER A 43 -1.09 16.70 31.49
C SER A 43 -0.07 17.36 32.40
N VAL A 44 -0.53 18.05 33.46
CA VAL A 44 0.34 18.64 34.48
C VAL A 44 1.09 17.55 35.25
N ALA A 45 0.38 16.50 35.70
CA ALA A 45 1.00 15.38 36.41
C ALA A 45 2.08 14.68 35.57
N ALA A 46 1.79 14.39 34.29
CA ALA A 46 2.74 13.81 33.35
C ALA A 46 3.96 14.72 33.14
N ALA A 47 3.76 16.03 32.94
CA ALA A 47 4.84 16.99 32.78
C ALA A 47 5.73 17.08 34.04
N LEU A 48 5.15 17.09 35.24
CA LEU A 48 5.88 17.09 36.50
C LEU A 48 6.69 15.80 36.68
N GLY A 49 6.11 14.63 36.37
CA GLY A 49 6.84 13.35 36.40
C GLY A 49 8.02 13.33 35.42
N ALA A 50 7.80 13.83 34.21
CA ALA A 50 8.83 13.97 33.19
C ALA A 50 9.96 14.91 33.65
N LEU A 51 9.63 16.05 34.29
CA LEU A 51 10.63 16.98 34.82
C LEU A 51 11.49 16.35 35.93
N ARG A 52 10.88 15.62 36.87
CA ARG A 52 11.60 14.99 37.99
C ARG A 52 12.63 13.96 37.52
N THR A 53 12.32 13.26 36.44
CA THR A 53 13.18 12.18 35.89
C THR A 53 14.02 12.62 34.70
N ALA A 54 13.84 13.85 34.19
CA ALA A 54 14.44 14.33 32.95
C ALA A 54 15.96 14.12 32.88
N GLY A 55 16.66 14.30 34.00
CA GLY A 55 18.12 14.16 34.06
C GLY A 55 18.63 12.77 33.64
N SER A 56 17.85 11.71 33.82
CA SER A 56 18.31 10.34 33.53
C SER A 56 18.14 9.91 32.06
N TRP A 57 17.23 10.54 31.31
CA TRP A 57 16.85 10.08 29.96
C TRP A 57 16.82 11.18 28.90
N LEU A 58 16.58 12.44 29.26
CA LEU A 58 16.40 13.53 28.30
C LEU A 58 17.65 13.78 27.43
N PRO A 59 18.89 13.80 27.96
CA PRO A 59 20.08 13.97 27.14
C PRO A 59 20.21 12.88 26.07
N ARG A 60 20.02 11.61 26.47
CA ARG A 60 20.07 10.46 25.57
C ARG A 60 19.00 10.53 24.48
N ASN A 61 17.77 10.96 24.83
CA ASN A 61 16.70 11.15 23.85
C ASN A 61 17.04 12.26 22.84
N VAL A 62 17.58 13.38 23.30
CA VAL A 62 18.00 14.49 22.43
C VAL A 62 19.14 14.07 21.50
N GLU A 63 20.13 13.34 22.01
CA GLU A 63 21.23 12.78 21.21
C GLU A 63 20.72 11.82 20.14
N ARG A 64 19.80 10.92 20.50
CA ARG A 64 19.18 9.98 19.55
C ARG A 64 18.43 10.72 18.43
N ILE A 65 17.57 11.68 18.77
CA ILE A 65 16.85 12.48 17.76
C ILE A 65 17.82 13.22 16.85
N ARG A 66 18.94 13.75 17.38
CA ARG A 66 19.98 14.39 16.57
C ARG A 66 20.67 13.41 15.61
N ALA A 67 20.95 12.19 16.07
CA ALA A 67 21.54 11.13 15.27
C ALA A 67 20.58 10.66 14.16
N GLU A 68 19.32 10.38 14.49
CA GLU A 68 18.27 10.02 13.52
C GLU A 68 18.08 11.11 12.46
N ARG A 69 18.03 12.38 12.89
CA ARG A 69 17.92 13.53 11.97
C ARG A 69 19.10 13.61 11.01
N ARG A 70 20.31 13.34 11.49
CA ARG A 70 21.52 13.29 10.64
C ARG A 70 21.41 12.16 9.62
N ARG A 71 21.14 10.94 10.08
CA ARG A 71 20.96 9.75 9.22
C ARG A 71 19.88 9.97 8.16
N LEU A 72 18.76 10.60 8.53
CA LEU A 72 17.67 10.88 7.59
C LEU A 72 18.06 11.95 6.55
N ARG A 73 18.82 12.98 6.94
CA ARG A 73 19.35 13.97 5.99
C ARG A 73 20.39 13.39 5.03
N GLU A 74 21.18 12.41 5.48
CA GLU A 74 22.15 11.69 4.64
C GLU A 74 21.44 10.73 3.67
N MET A 75 20.40 10.04 4.13
CA MET A 75 19.66 9.05 3.35
C MET A 75 18.79 9.66 2.24
N LEU A 76 18.13 10.79 2.47
CA LEU A 76 17.18 11.36 1.49
C LEU A 76 17.84 11.62 0.11
N PRO A 77 19.05 12.24 0.03
CA PRO A 77 19.78 12.39 -1.23
C PRO A 77 20.09 11.07 -1.94
N GLU A 78 20.46 10.01 -1.21
CA GLU A 78 20.70 8.67 -1.77
C GLU A 78 19.44 8.07 -2.42
N LEU A 79 18.26 8.51 -1.98
CA LEU A 79 16.95 8.12 -2.50
C LEU A 79 16.41 9.10 -3.56
N GLY A 80 17.23 10.04 -4.04
CA GLY A 80 16.81 11.03 -5.04
C GLY A 80 15.93 12.15 -4.50
N ALA A 81 15.91 12.37 -3.18
CA ALA A 81 15.14 13.42 -2.51
C ALA A 81 16.04 14.48 -1.85
N GLY A 82 15.56 15.71 -1.77
CA GLY A 82 16.21 16.80 -1.06
C GLY A 82 15.84 16.85 0.42
N SER A 83 16.56 17.65 1.20
CA SER A 83 16.11 18.05 2.53
C SER A 83 16.67 19.40 2.95
N ARG A 84 15.92 20.13 3.77
CA ARG A 84 16.41 21.37 4.39
C ARG A 84 17.14 21.12 5.69
N GLU A 85 18.01 22.06 6.02
CA GLU A 85 18.60 22.17 7.36
C GLU A 85 17.51 22.14 8.43
N SER A 86 17.68 21.32 9.46
CA SER A 86 16.72 21.23 10.56
C SER A 86 17.40 21.27 11.92
N GLN A 87 16.89 22.17 12.75
CA GLN A 87 17.20 22.29 14.18
C GLN A 87 16.11 21.62 15.05
N GLY A 88 15.00 21.16 14.46
CA GLY A 88 13.86 20.54 15.15
C GLY A 88 13.97 19.01 15.31
N ASN A 89 12.94 18.35 15.82
CA ASN A 89 12.85 16.89 15.92
C ASN A 89 12.33 16.21 14.64
N PHE A 90 12.54 16.85 13.48
CA PHE A 90 12.04 16.39 12.19
C PHE A 90 13.00 16.80 11.08
N VAL A 91 12.84 16.22 9.90
CA VAL A 91 13.45 16.68 8.65
C VAL A 91 12.34 17.16 7.73
N LEU A 92 12.55 18.29 7.06
CA LEU A 92 11.70 18.71 5.95
C LEU A 92 12.33 18.15 4.67
N GLY A 93 11.79 17.03 4.20
CA GLY A 93 12.22 16.38 2.97
C GLY A 93 11.52 17.00 1.77
N GLU A 94 12.20 17.10 0.64
CA GLU A 94 11.72 17.66 -0.62
C GLU A 94 11.75 16.56 -1.69
N PHE A 95 10.63 16.34 -2.35
CA PHE A 95 10.42 15.21 -3.26
C PHE A 95 9.92 15.69 -4.60
N ARG A 96 10.27 15.00 -5.68
CA ARG A 96 9.67 15.22 -7.00
C ARG A 96 8.15 15.02 -6.97
N ASP A 97 7.70 14.05 -6.17
CA ASP A 97 6.31 13.67 -6.04
C ASP A 97 5.98 13.40 -4.56
N ALA A 98 5.74 14.47 -3.80
CA ALA A 98 5.44 14.38 -2.38
C ALA A 98 4.10 13.68 -2.09
N GLU A 99 3.16 13.71 -3.05
CA GLU A 99 1.89 12.99 -2.93
C GLU A 99 2.10 11.48 -2.93
N TRP A 100 2.87 10.97 -3.90
CA TRP A 100 3.26 9.57 -3.96
C TRP A 100 3.90 9.11 -2.65
N VAL A 101 4.94 9.82 -2.21
CA VAL A 101 5.68 9.45 -1.00
C VAL A 101 4.79 9.49 0.24
N TRP A 102 3.94 10.51 0.37
CA TRP A 102 3.02 10.63 1.50
C TRP A 102 2.02 9.48 1.55
N ARG A 103 1.39 9.13 0.42
CA ARG A 103 0.42 8.04 0.35
C ARG A 103 1.09 6.66 0.50
N ALA A 104 2.27 6.47 -0.08
CA ALA A 104 3.05 5.23 0.06
C ALA A 104 3.45 5.00 1.53
N LEU A 105 3.98 6.02 2.20
CA LEU A 105 4.29 5.95 3.64
C LEU A 105 3.03 5.65 4.46
N ALA A 106 1.89 6.30 4.16
CA ALA A 106 0.62 6.02 4.85
C ALA A 106 0.15 4.57 4.64
N GLY A 107 0.27 4.05 3.41
CA GLY A 107 -0.01 2.65 3.07
C GLY A 107 0.84 1.68 3.89
N LEU A 108 2.10 2.05 4.16
CA LEU A 108 3.07 1.32 4.99
C LEU A 108 2.92 1.61 6.51
N GLY A 109 1.87 2.30 6.93
CA GLY A 109 1.57 2.58 8.34
C GLY A 109 2.42 3.70 8.96
N ILE A 110 2.96 4.60 8.14
CA ILE A 110 3.78 5.74 8.56
C ILE A 110 3.08 7.05 8.21
N ALA A 111 2.61 7.75 9.24
CA ALA A 111 2.02 9.07 9.07
C ALA A 111 3.11 10.16 9.10
N VAL A 112 3.18 10.95 8.03
CA VAL A 112 3.99 12.17 7.95
C VAL A 112 3.10 13.36 7.59
N ARG A 113 3.56 14.58 7.91
CA ARG A 113 2.79 15.78 7.61
C ARG A 113 3.10 16.27 6.19
N ARG A 114 2.06 16.41 5.38
CA ARG A 114 2.06 17.10 4.07
C ARG A 114 1.66 18.57 4.23
N PHE A 115 2.05 19.41 3.29
CA PHE A 115 1.63 20.81 3.17
C PHE A 115 0.72 20.98 1.96
N HIS A 116 -0.17 21.98 2.02
CA HIS A 116 -1.18 22.17 0.97
C HIS A 116 -0.63 23.06 -0.15
N SER A 117 -1.27 23.00 -1.32
CA SER A 117 -0.93 23.87 -2.44
C SER A 117 -1.02 25.34 -2.05
N GLY A 118 -0.01 26.13 -2.44
CA GLY A 118 0.09 27.56 -2.12
C GLY A 118 1.00 27.90 -0.95
N ASP A 119 1.45 26.91 -0.18
CA ASP A 119 2.41 27.12 0.93
C ASP A 119 3.88 27.27 0.44
N GLY A 120 4.15 27.04 -0.85
CA GLY A 120 5.52 26.92 -1.40
C GLY A 120 6.27 25.68 -0.91
N LEU A 121 5.53 24.74 -0.31
CA LEU A 121 6.01 23.50 0.31
C LEU A 121 5.22 22.29 -0.19
N GLU A 122 4.50 22.41 -1.31
CA GLU A 122 3.66 21.36 -1.89
C GLU A 122 4.44 20.06 -2.20
N ASN A 123 5.72 20.20 -2.52
CA ASN A 123 6.66 19.10 -2.78
C ASN A 123 7.44 18.67 -1.52
N SER A 124 7.03 19.13 -0.33
CA SER A 124 7.72 18.83 0.93
C SER A 124 6.89 17.98 1.88
N LEU A 125 7.56 17.10 2.62
CA LEU A 125 6.98 16.36 3.74
C LEU A 125 7.79 16.63 5.01
N ARG A 126 7.07 16.88 6.11
CA ARG A 126 7.69 16.99 7.44
C ARG A 126 7.73 15.62 8.11
N ILE A 127 8.90 14.99 8.07
CA ILE A 127 9.18 13.65 8.58
C ILE A 127 9.74 13.78 10.01
N THR A 128 8.98 13.33 11.01
CA THR A 128 9.39 13.42 12.42
C THR A 128 10.33 12.27 12.77
N CYS A 129 11.42 12.57 13.48
CA CYS A 129 12.32 11.56 14.03
C CYS A 129 11.60 10.81 15.17
N PRO A 130 11.43 9.47 15.08
CA PRO A 130 10.70 8.70 16.09
C PRO A 130 11.34 8.74 17.49
N GLY A 131 12.66 8.85 17.59
CA GLY A 131 13.39 8.75 18.87
C GLY A 131 13.47 7.32 19.41
N GLU A 132 13.32 6.32 18.54
CA GLU A 132 13.36 4.89 18.85
C GLU A 132 13.88 4.09 17.63
N GLU A 133 14.82 3.17 17.84
CA GLU A 133 15.51 2.47 16.76
C GLU A 133 14.56 1.65 15.87
N GLN A 134 13.56 0.97 16.48
CA GLN A 134 12.58 0.18 15.72
C GLN A 134 11.71 1.07 14.84
N GLY A 135 11.25 2.21 15.37
CA GLY A 135 10.48 3.21 14.62
C GLY A 135 11.30 3.83 13.49
N PHE A 136 12.56 4.17 13.76
CA PHE A 136 13.47 4.74 12.77
C PHE A 136 13.81 3.74 11.65
N THR A 137 14.09 2.49 12.00
CA THR A 137 14.34 1.42 11.02
C THR A 137 13.15 1.21 10.10
N ARG A 138 11.93 1.20 10.66
CA ARG A 138 10.69 1.08 9.88
C ARG A 138 10.50 2.29 8.94
N LEU A 139 10.78 3.50 9.42
CA LEU A 139 10.75 4.73 8.60
C LEU A 139 11.73 4.66 7.42
N CYS A 140 12.98 4.25 7.67
CA CYS A 140 13.98 4.11 6.62
C CYS A 140 13.58 3.05 5.58
N ALA A 141 13.09 1.88 6.01
CA ALA A 141 12.61 0.84 5.11
C ALA A 141 11.44 1.31 4.23
N ALA A 142 10.50 2.05 4.81
CA ALA A 142 9.36 2.58 4.07
C ALA A 142 9.76 3.67 3.06
N LEU A 143 10.70 4.56 3.42
CA LEU A 143 11.24 5.55 2.49
C LEU A 143 11.97 4.89 1.31
N ARG A 144 12.78 3.85 1.57
CA ARG A 144 13.40 3.05 0.49
C ARG A 144 12.34 2.41 -0.39
N THR A 145 11.35 1.77 0.21
CA THR A 145 10.25 1.15 -0.53
C THR A 145 9.50 2.15 -1.40
N ALA A 146 9.23 3.37 -0.91
CA ALA A 146 8.53 4.39 -1.67
C ALA A 146 9.37 5.03 -2.79
N LEU A 147 10.67 5.24 -2.57
CA LEU A 147 11.52 6.05 -3.46
C LEU A 147 12.44 5.23 -4.36
N ARG A 148 12.88 4.05 -3.91
CA ARG A 148 13.81 3.16 -4.59
C ARG A 148 13.41 1.70 -4.39
N PRO A 149 12.29 1.25 -5.00
CA PRO A 149 11.96 -0.18 -4.98
C PRO A 149 13.06 -0.99 -5.67
N GLU A 150 13.26 -2.22 -5.20
CA GLU A 150 14.17 -3.18 -5.82
C GLU A 150 13.45 -4.14 -6.79
N ALA A 151 12.11 -4.23 -6.71
CA ALA A 151 11.28 -4.99 -7.64
C ALA A 151 9.92 -4.33 -7.91
N LEU A 152 9.28 -4.75 -9.01
CA LEU A 152 7.83 -4.60 -9.20
C LEU A 152 7.17 -5.98 -9.13
N LEU A 153 6.12 -6.07 -8.32
CA LEU A 153 5.26 -7.23 -8.22
C LEU A 153 3.94 -6.93 -8.92
N ILE A 154 3.51 -7.81 -9.81
CA ILE A 154 2.40 -7.55 -10.72
C ILE A 154 1.36 -8.65 -10.50
N ASP A 155 0.14 -8.29 -10.12
CA ASP A 155 -0.98 -9.21 -10.25
C ASP A 155 -1.24 -9.51 -11.74
N MET A 156 -1.83 -10.67 -12.03
CA MET A 156 -2.06 -11.08 -13.40
C MET A 156 -3.38 -10.58 -13.96
N ASP A 157 -4.47 -10.75 -13.21
CA ASP A 157 -5.83 -10.57 -13.69
C ASP A 157 -6.21 -9.09 -13.63
N GLY A 158 -6.77 -8.55 -14.71
CA GLY A 158 -7.14 -7.13 -14.73
C GLY A 158 -5.95 -6.15 -14.81
N VAL A 159 -4.71 -6.62 -14.63
CA VAL A 159 -3.48 -5.84 -14.75
C VAL A 159 -2.74 -6.13 -16.06
N ILE A 160 -2.33 -7.38 -16.29
CA ILE A 160 -1.66 -7.80 -17.54
C ILE A 160 -2.55 -8.69 -18.42
N ALA A 161 -3.53 -9.38 -17.84
CA ALA A 161 -4.46 -10.24 -18.55
C ALA A 161 -5.87 -9.65 -18.56
N ASP A 162 -6.42 -9.46 -19.77
CA ASP A 162 -7.84 -9.13 -19.95
C ASP A 162 -8.67 -10.38 -19.75
N VAL A 163 -9.29 -10.50 -18.57
CA VAL A 163 -10.18 -11.61 -18.21
C VAL A 163 -11.66 -11.28 -18.34
N SER A 164 -12.01 -10.12 -18.89
CA SER A 164 -13.40 -9.70 -19.05
C SER A 164 -14.19 -10.67 -19.95
N GLY A 165 -13.51 -11.23 -20.97
CA GLY A 165 -14.05 -12.25 -21.87
C GLY A 165 -13.94 -13.68 -21.33
N SER A 166 -13.09 -13.94 -20.33
CA SER A 166 -12.80 -15.28 -19.83
C SER A 166 -13.44 -15.57 -18.47
N TYR A 167 -12.83 -15.16 -17.36
CA TYR A 167 -13.30 -15.48 -16.00
C TYR A 167 -14.69 -14.91 -15.74
N ARG A 168 -14.95 -13.64 -16.07
CA ARG A 168 -16.30 -13.06 -15.85
C ARG A 168 -17.37 -13.79 -16.66
N ARG A 169 -17.04 -14.25 -17.87
CA ARG A 169 -17.95 -15.05 -18.69
C ARG A 169 -18.14 -16.46 -18.12
N ALA A 170 -17.08 -17.07 -17.59
CA ALA A 170 -17.14 -18.36 -16.90
C ALA A 170 -18.02 -18.29 -15.63
N ILE A 171 -17.91 -17.22 -14.83
CA ILE A 171 -18.81 -16.97 -13.69
C ILE A 171 -20.27 -16.95 -14.15
N ALA A 172 -20.57 -16.14 -15.17
CA ALA A 172 -21.94 -15.98 -15.68
C ALA A 172 -22.52 -17.30 -16.21
N LEU A 173 -21.77 -18.01 -17.06
CA LEU A 173 -22.21 -19.28 -17.66
C LEU A 173 -22.32 -20.40 -16.62
N THR A 174 -21.44 -20.41 -15.63
CA THR A 174 -21.53 -21.37 -14.53
C THR A 174 -22.79 -21.11 -13.73
N ALA A 175 -23.02 -19.88 -13.26
CA ALA A 175 -24.20 -19.54 -12.48
C ALA A 175 -25.50 -19.81 -13.27
N GLU A 176 -25.54 -19.47 -14.56
CA GLU A 176 -26.66 -19.79 -15.46
C GLU A 176 -26.91 -21.30 -15.57
N SER A 177 -25.86 -22.13 -15.64
CA SER A 177 -26.00 -23.59 -15.69
C SER A 177 -26.58 -24.23 -14.42
N PHE A 178 -26.56 -23.50 -13.30
CA PHE A 178 -27.23 -23.86 -12.05
C PHE A 178 -28.63 -23.21 -11.92
N GLY A 179 -29.12 -22.52 -12.95
CA GLY A 179 -30.42 -21.82 -12.92
C GLY A 179 -30.37 -20.47 -12.19
N ALA A 180 -29.18 -19.91 -11.96
CA ALA A 180 -28.96 -18.65 -11.26
C ALA A 180 -28.29 -17.61 -12.20
N PRO A 181 -28.99 -17.06 -13.21
CA PRO A 181 -28.40 -16.08 -14.11
C PRO A 181 -27.97 -14.81 -13.35
N VAL A 182 -26.74 -14.35 -13.60
CA VAL A 182 -26.17 -13.17 -12.95
C VAL A 182 -25.81 -12.08 -13.96
N THR A 183 -26.06 -10.83 -13.57
CA THR A 183 -25.71 -9.65 -14.35
C THR A 183 -24.25 -9.27 -14.18
N ARG A 184 -23.69 -8.52 -15.14
CA ARG A 184 -22.33 -7.97 -15.02
C ARG A 184 -22.14 -7.11 -13.76
N ALA A 185 -23.16 -6.33 -13.40
CA ALA A 185 -23.14 -5.50 -12.20
C ALA A 185 -23.06 -6.33 -10.92
N GLN A 186 -23.76 -7.47 -10.85
CA GLN A 186 -23.68 -8.39 -9.70
C GLN A 186 -22.30 -9.05 -9.60
N ILE A 187 -21.69 -9.44 -10.73
CA ILE A 187 -20.34 -9.99 -10.75
C ILE A 187 -19.33 -8.95 -10.27
N ALA A 188 -19.40 -7.72 -10.79
CA ALA A 188 -18.53 -6.61 -10.38
C ALA A 188 -18.68 -6.29 -8.88
N GLY A 189 -19.92 -6.22 -8.39
CA GLY A 189 -20.21 -6.04 -6.97
C GLY A 189 -19.60 -7.15 -6.12
N ALA A 190 -19.80 -8.42 -6.49
CA ALA A 190 -19.23 -9.55 -5.75
C ALA A 190 -17.69 -9.58 -5.79
N LYS A 191 -17.08 -9.13 -6.89
CA LYS A 191 -15.61 -9.00 -7.01
C LYS A 191 -15.02 -7.88 -6.16
N SER A 192 -15.82 -6.89 -5.77
CA SER A 192 -15.39 -5.80 -4.89
C SER A 192 -15.49 -6.13 -3.40
N GLU A 193 -16.12 -7.26 -3.05
CA GLU A 193 -16.27 -7.72 -1.67
C GLU A 193 -14.98 -8.40 -1.16
N PRO A 194 -14.71 -8.39 0.15
CA PRO A 194 -13.57 -9.11 0.71
C PRO A 194 -13.56 -10.60 0.37
N GLY A 195 -12.37 -11.14 0.08
CA GLY A 195 -12.19 -12.55 -0.26
C GLY A 195 -12.77 -12.92 -1.63
N ALA A 196 -12.74 -11.97 -2.57
CA ALA A 196 -13.19 -12.14 -3.95
C ALA A 196 -12.11 -12.70 -4.90
N ASN A 197 -10.88 -12.90 -4.41
CA ASN A 197 -9.76 -13.41 -5.19
C ASN A 197 -9.85 -14.88 -5.63
N ASN A 198 -10.96 -15.55 -5.32
CA ASN A 198 -11.23 -16.89 -5.80
C ASN A 198 -12.55 -16.88 -6.57
N ASP A 199 -12.46 -16.93 -7.90
CA ASP A 199 -13.63 -16.87 -8.79
C ASP A 199 -14.60 -18.04 -8.58
N TRP A 200 -14.14 -19.22 -8.12
CA TRP A 200 -15.03 -20.33 -7.77
C TRP A 200 -15.88 -19.98 -6.56
N VAL A 201 -15.27 -19.37 -5.54
CA VAL A 201 -15.97 -18.91 -4.33
C VAL A 201 -16.92 -17.77 -4.66
N VAL A 202 -16.51 -16.81 -5.50
CA VAL A 202 -17.39 -15.73 -5.98
C VAL A 202 -18.60 -16.30 -6.72
N THR A 203 -18.37 -17.23 -7.64
CA THR A 203 -19.45 -17.90 -8.39
C THR A 203 -20.39 -18.66 -7.46
N HIS A 204 -19.84 -19.43 -6.51
CA HIS A 204 -20.64 -20.17 -5.53
C HIS A 204 -21.49 -19.23 -4.67
N ARG A 205 -20.92 -18.12 -4.16
CA ARG A 205 -21.67 -17.11 -3.39
C ARG A 205 -22.81 -16.51 -4.21
N LEU A 206 -22.57 -16.21 -5.49
CA LEU A 206 -23.60 -15.67 -6.38
C LEU A 206 -24.75 -16.65 -6.60
N ILE A 207 -24.44 -17.94 -6.83
CA ILE A 207 -25.43 -19.01 -6.95
C ILE A 207 -26.23 -19.16 -5.64
N SER A 208 -25.57 -19.18 -4.49
CA SER A 208 -26.23 -19.26 -3.18
C SER A 208 -27.15 -18.06 -2.92
N ARG A 209 -26.74 -16.84 -3.30
CA ARG A 209 -27.57 -15.62 -3.16
C ARG A 209 -28.84 -15.66 -4.02
N ALA A 210 -28.83 -16.42 -5.11
CA ALA A 210 -30.01 -16.65 -5.94
C ALA A 210 -30.95 -17.75 -5.37
N GLY A 211 -30.63 -18.32 -4.21
CA GLY A 211 -31.43 -19.37 -3.56
C GLY A 211 -31.16 -20.78 -4.09
N VAL A 212 -30.12 -20.97 -4.91
CA VAL A 212 -29.75 -22.28 -5.45
C VAL A 212 -28.70 -22.94 -4.55
N THR A 213 -28.92 -24.21 -4.22
CA THR A 213 -27.95 -25.02 -3.46
C THR A 213 -27.07 -25.79 -4.43
N ALA A 214 -25.76 -25.51 -4.43
CA ALA A 214 -24.75 -26.22 -5.21
C ALA A 214 -23.48 -26.39 -4.37
N GLY A 215 -22.77 -27.51 -4.52
CA GLY A 215 -21.49 -27.71 -3.83
C GLY A 215 -20.37 -26.89 -4.49
N LEU A 216 -19.41 -26.38 -3.71
CA LEU A 216 -18.26 -25.63 -4.25
C LEU A 216 -17.46 -26.44 -5.28
N ASP A 217 -17.29 -27.75 -5.06
CA ASP A 217 -16.58 -28.63 -6.00
C ASP A 217 -17.33 -28.78 -7.33
N GLU A 218 -18.66 -28.80 -7.29
CA GLU A 218 -19.50 -28.87 -8.50
C GLU A 218 -19.44 -27.56 -9.29
N VAL A 219 -19.52 -26.43 -8.57
CA VAL A 219 -19.33 -25.09 -9.15
C VAL A 219 -17.95 -24.97 -9.79
N ARG A 220 -16.90 -25.42 -9.09
CA ARG A 220 -15.53 -25.44 -9.60
C ARG A 220 -15.43 -26.28 -10.88
N TRP A 221 -15.94 -27.51 -10.87
CA TRP A 221 -15.88 -28.39 -12.03
C TRP A 221 -16.57 -27.76 -13.25
N ARG A 222 -17.76 -27.20 -13.06
CA ARG A 222 -18.53 -26.55 -14.12
C ARG A 222 -17.84 -25.28 -14.64
N PHE A 223 -17.28 -24.48 -13.75
CA PHE A 223 -16.48 -23.31 -14.09
C PHE A 223 -15.29 -23.69 -14.98
N GLU A 224 -14.55 -24.72 -14.57
CA GLU A 224 -13.36 -25.19 -15.28
C GLU A 224 -13.71 -25.73 -16.67
N GLU A 225 -14.88 -26.35 -16.85
CA GLU A 225 -15.37 -26.80 -18.16
C GLU A 225 -15.63 -25.63 -19.12
N TRP A 226 -16.19 -24.52 -18.64
CA TRP A 226 -16.37 -23.30 -19.44
C TRP A 226 -15.03 -22.61 -19.72
N TYR A 227 -14.18 -22.51 -18.70
CA TYR A 227 -12.91 -21.81 -18.80
C TYR A 227 -11.92 -22.53 -19.71
N ARG A 228 -11.71 -23.83 -19.50
CA ARG A 228 -10.77 -24.66 -20.27
C ARG A 228 -11.35 -25.14 -21.60
N GLY A 229 -12.67 -25.20 -21.68
CA GLY A 229 -13.35 -25.84 -22.79
C GLY A 229 -13.42 -27.35 -22.65
N THR A 230 -14.02 -27.96 -23.66
CA THR A 230 -14.17 -29.42 -23.79
C THR A 230 -13.52 -29.84 -25.12
N PRO A 231 -13.36 -31.15 -25.40
CA PRO A 231 -12.88 -31.60 -26.72
C PRO A 231 -13.70 -31.05 -27.91
N THR A 232 -14.94 -30.63 -27.68
CA THR A 232 -15.86 -30.10 -28.71
C THR A 232 -16.12 -28.60 -28.62
N ARG A 233 -15.59 -27.91 -27.58
CA ARG A 233 -15.83 -26.48 -27.34
C ARG A 233 -14.54 -25.80 -26.89
N SER A 234 -14.12 -24.78 -27.62
CA SER A 234 -12.99 -23.93 -27.23
C SER A 234 -13.20 -23.32 -25.84
N GLY A 235 -12.13 -23.33 -25.03
CA GLY A 235 -12.14 -22.70 -23.72
C GLY A 235 -12.17 -21.18 -23.79
N LEU A 236 -12.85 -20.57 -22.81
CA LEU A 236 -12.86 -19.12 -22.64
C LEU A 236 -11.46 -18.55 -22.35
N GLU A 237 -10.52 -19.35 -21.83
CA GLU A 237 -9.11 -18.99 -21.68
C GLU A 237 -8.47 -18.45 -22.98
N LEU A 238 -8.95 -18.90 -24.14
CA LEU A 238 -8.43 -18.45 -25.43
C LEU A 238 -8.90 -17.03 -25.80
N SER A 239 -9.94 -16.52 -25.15
CA SER A 239 -10.43 -15.15 -25.34
C SER A 239 -9.60 -14.09 -24.61
N GLU A 240 -8.70 -14.50 -23.71
CA GLU A 240 -7.84 -13.60 -22.96
C GLU A 240 -6.88 -12.84 -23.89
N ARG A 241 -6.67 -11.56 -23.57
CA ARG A 241 -5.78 -10.66 -24.29
C ARG A 241 -4.71 -10.13 -23.34
N LEU A 242 -3.56 -9.80 -23.89
CA LEU A 242 -2.55 -9.05 -23.16
C LEU A 242 -3.00 -7.58 -23.05
N LEU A 243 -2.98 -7.03 -21.85
CA LEU A 243 -3.39 -5.66 -21.59
C LEU A 243 -2.30 -4.65 -21.97
N PRO A 244 -1.12 -4.63 -21.33
CA PRO A 244 -0.02 -3.79 -21.80
C PRO A 244 0.62 -4.38 -23.04
N GLU A 245 1.21 -3.55 -23.89
CA GLU A 245 2.11 -4.08 -24.92
C GLU A 245 3.29 -4.82 -24.26
N ARG A 246 3.73 -5.93 -24.86
CA ARG A 246 4.92 -6.67 -24.39
C ARG A 246 6.13 -5.74 -24.19
N ARG A 247 6.32 -4.79 -25.11
CA ARG A 247 7.41 -3.81 -25.07
C ARG A 247 7.38 -2.95 -23.80
N ALA A 248 6.20 -2.63 -23.27
CA ALA A 248 6.09 -1.87 -22.03
C ALA A 248 6.61 -2.68 -20.83
N LEU A 249 6.27 -3.97 -20.77
CA LEU A 249 6.79 -4.89 -19.75
C LEU A 249 8.30 -5.12 -19.90
N GLU A 250 8.82 -5.20 -21.12
CA GLU A 250 10.27 -5.28 -21.39
C GLU A 250 11.00 -4.01 -20.93
N SER A 251 10.44 -2.81 -21.19
CA SER A 251 11.03 -1.55 -20.72
C SER A 251 11.12 -1.49 -19.20
N LEU A 252 10.06 -1.93 -18.51
CA LEU A 252 10.07 -2.05 -17.05
C LEU A 252 11.11 -3.08 -16.57
N ALA A 253 11.15 -4.27 -17.18
CA ALA A 253 12.07 -5.34 -16.80
C ALA A 253 13.55 -4.99 -17.05
N ALA A 254 13.83 -4.10 -18.01
CA ALA A 254 15.16 -3.55 -18.25
C ALA A 254 15.64 -2.62 -17.12
N ARG A 255 14.71 -1.99 -16.39
CA ARG A 255 15.01 -1.08 -15.28
C ARG A 255 14.98 -1.75 -13.92
N ILE A 256 14.08 -2.71 -13.71
CA ILE A 256 13.84 -3.32 -12.40
C ILE A 256 13.32 -4.75 -12.54
N PRO A 257 13.74 -5.70 -11.67
CA PRO A 257 13.19 -7.05 -11.63
C PRO A 257 11.66 -7.08 -11.50
N LEU A 258 11.00 -7.88 -12.34
CA LEU A 258 9.56 -8.11 -12.30
C LEU A 258 9.22 -9.48 -11.71
N GLY A 259 8.18 -9.53 -10.88
CA GLY A 259 7.59 -10.78 -10.37
C GLY A 259 6.08 -10.79 -10.51
N ILE A 260 5.49 -11.98 -10.68
CA ILE A 260 4.04 -12.19 -10.70
C ILE A 260 3.56 -12.68 -9.33
N VAL A 261 2.45 -12.12 -8.87
CA VAL A 261 1.73 -12.58 -7.67
C VAL A 261 0.25 -12.73 -7.98
N THR A 262 -0.18 -13.93 -8.35
CA THR A 262 -1.53 -14.17 -8.88
C THR A 262 -2.33 -15.19 -8.08
N GLY A 263 -3.64 -14.99 -8.05
CA GLY A 263 -4.61 -15.98 -7.58
C GLY A 263 -4.90 -17.08 -8.59
N ARG A 264 -4.31 -17.07 -9.79
CA ARG A 264 -4.51 -18.14 -10.78
C ARG A 264 -3.81 -19.45 -10.38
N PRO A 265 -4.37 -20.62 -10.78
CA PRO A 265 -3.62 -21.86 -10.80
C PRO A 265 -2.36 -21.73 -11.67
N ARG A 266 -1.26 -22.39 -11.26
CA ARG A 266 0.03 -22.33 -11.97
C ARG A 266 -0.10 -22.67 -13.44
N ARG A 267 -0.87 -23.69 -13.77
CA ARG A 267 -1.08 -24.13 -15.15
C ARG A 267 -1.62 -23.00 -16.03
N ASP A 268 -2.60 -22.25 -15.55
CA ASP A 268 -3.25 -21.20 -16.31
C ASP A 268 -2.36 -19.95 -16.41
N CYS A 269 -1.62 -19.65 -15.33
CA CYS A 269 -0.58 -18.62 -15.35
C CYS A 269 0.48 -18.93 -16.41
N GLU A 270 1.12 -20.10 -16.34
CA GLU A 270 2.19 -20.49 -17.27
C GLU A 270 1.71 -20.60 -18.72
N ARG A 271 0.48 -21.06 -18.95
CA ARG A 271 -0.11 -21.09 -20.29
C ARG A 271 -0.28 -19.68 -20.87
N PHE A 272 -0.78 -18.72 -20.09
CA PHE A 272 -0.90 -17.33 -20.54
C PHE A 272 0.48 -16.72 -20.80
N LEU A 273 1.44 -16.91 -19.88
CA LEU A 273 2.81 -16.41 -20.07
C LEU A 273 3.46 -17.01 -21.33
N THR A 274 3.26 -18.30 -21.61
CA THR A 274 3.78 -18.95 -22.81
C THR A 274 3.13 -18.41 -24.07
N ARG A 275 1.80 -18.28 -24.08
CA ARG A 275 1.02 -17.77 -25.22
C ARG A 275 1.43 -16.38 -25.65
N PHE A 276 1.70 -15.48 -24.69
CA PHE A 276 2.13 -14.11 -24.95
C PHE A 276 3.66 -13.93 -24.88
N GLY A 277 4.40 -15.03 -24.68
CA GLY A 277 5.85 -15.06 -24.64
C GLY A 277 6.47 -14.25 -23.50
N LEU A 278 5.83 -14.13 -22.33
CA LEU A 278 6.25 -13.27 -21.23
C LEU A 278 7.17 -13.96 -20.21
N ARG A 279 7.43 -15.26 -20.37
CA ARG A 279 8.06 -16.06 -19.30
C ARG A 279 9.49 -15.60 -18.96
N ASP A 280 10.20 -15.09 -19.97
CA ASP A 280 11.55 -14.54 -19.90
C ASP A 280 11.61 -13.16 -19.22
N ILE A 281 10.47 -12.44 -19.16
CA ILE A 281 10.38 -11.11 -18.55
C ILE A 281 10.28 -11.21 -17.02
N PHE A 282 9.54 -12.20 -16.50
CA PHE A 282 9.27 -12.35 -15.08
C PHE A 282 10.24 -13.31 -14.39
N ARG A 283 11.04 -12.78 -13.46
CA ARG A 283 12.07 -13.54 -12.73
C ARG A 283 11.50 -14.39 -11.59
N ALA A 284 10.32 -14.01 -11.08
CA ALA A 284 9.58 -14.80 -10.09
C ALA A 284 8.11 -14.89 -10.49
N VAL A 285 7.50 -16.05 -10.24
CA VAL A 285 6.06 -16.28 -10.46
C VAL A 285 5.52 -17.00 -9.24
N VAL A 286 4.59 -16.38 -8.52
CA VAL A 286 3.88 -16.95 -7.37
C VAL A 286 2.42 -17.14 -7.75
N CYS A 287 1.95 -18.40 -7.71
CA CYS A 287 0.58 -18.79 -8.07
C CYS A 287 -0.21 -19.25 -6.84
N MET A 288 -1.49 -19.57 -7.02
CA MET A 288 -2.39 -20.02 -5.94
C MET A 288 -1.82 -21.18 -5.10
N GLU A 289 -1.08 -22.09 -5.73
CA GLU A 289 -0.54 -23.29 -5.07
C GLU A 289 0.68 -23.01 -4.19
N ASP A 290 1.31 -21.85 -4.33
CA ASP A 290 2.57 -21.52 -3.65
C ASP A 290 2.40 -20.97 -2.23
N ALA A 291 1.27 -20.31 -1.96
CA ALA A 291 1.02 -19.58 -0.72
C ALA A 291 -0.49 -19.34 -0.52
N PRO A 292 -0.94 -19.01 0.71
CA PRO A 292 -2.30 -18.55 0.94
C PRO A 292 -2.70 -17.42 -0.02
N LEU A 293 -3.98 -17.39 -0.42
CA LEU A 293 -4.48 -16.35 -1.32
C LEU A 293 -4.46 -14.97 -0.66
N LYS A 294 -4.19 -13.94 -1.48
CA LYS A 294 -4.39 -12.53 -1.12
C LYS A 294 -5.83 -12.37 -0.57
N PRO A 295 -6.05 -11.64 0.55
CA PRO A 295 -5.23 -10.56 1.10
C PRO A 295 -4.09 -10.99 2.04
N ASP A 296 -3.82 -12.29 2.19
CA ASP A 296 -2.64 -12.74 2.94
C ASP A 296 -1.35 -12.18 2.32
N PRO A 297 -0.39 -11.66 3.12
CA PRO A 297 0.86 -11.12 2.60
C PRO A 297 1.90 -12.19 2.20
N ALA A 298 1.72 -13.46 2.56
CA ALA A 298 2.62 -14.56 2.25
C ALA A 298 3.00 -14.67 0.76
N PRO A 299 2.07 -14.62 -0.22
CA PRO A 299 2.43 -14.69 -1.63
C PRO A 299 3.32 -13.53 -2.09
N VAL A 300 3.09 -12.32 -1.57
CA VAL A 300 3.91 -11.13 -1.87
C VAL A 300 5.32 -11.30 -1.29
N ARG A 301 5.43 -11.72 -0.02
CA ARG A 301 6.73 -12.00 0.63
C ARG A 301 7.49 -13.12 -0.06
N LEU A 302 6.79 -14.16 -0.52
CA LEU A 302 7.40 -15.25 -1.27
C LEU A 302 7.97 -14.76 -2.61
N ALA A 303 7.28 -13.87 -3.31
CA ALA A 303 7.79 -13.28 -4.55
C ALA A 303 9.04 -12.43 -4.29
N MET A 304 9.03 -11.60 -3.24
CA MET A 304 10.21 -10.83 -2.83
C MET A 304 11.40 -11.74 -2.49
N ASN A 305 11.16 -12.83 -1.76
CA ASN A 305 12.19 -13.82 -1.42
C ASN A 305 12.75 -14.50 -2.68
N ARG A 306 11.90 -14.88 -3.64
CA ARG A 306 12.33 -15.48 -4.92
C ARG A 306 13.16 -14.50 -5.76
N LEU A 307 12.88 -13.20 -5.66
CA LEU A 307 13.64 -12.14 -6.34
C LEU A 307 14.91 -11.71 -5.58
N GLY A 308 15.03 -12.08 -4.30
CA GLY A 308 16.15 -11.65 -3.45
C GLY A 308 16.10 -10.17 -3.06
N VAL A 309 14.91 -9.59 -2.92
CA VAL A 309 14.70 -8.16 -2.66
C VAL A 309 14.05 -7.90 -1.31
N THR A 310 14.26 -6.69 -0.78
CA THR A 310 13.69 -6.23 0.50
C THR A 310 12.67 -5.10 0.34
N SER A 311 12.58 -4.52 -0.85
CA SER A 311 11.64 -3.44 -1.15
C SER A 311 11.02 -3.61 -2.54
N ALA A 312 9.73 -3.34 -2.67
CA ALA A 312 9.02 -3.47 -3.93
C ALA A 312 7.84 -2.51 -3.99
N TRP A 313 7.33 -2.29 -5.20
CA TRP A 313 5.94 -1.85 -5.41
C TRP A 313 5.11 -3.03 -5.90
N MET A 314 3.83 -3.06 -5.55
CA MET A 314 2.91 -4.07 -6.07
C MET A 314 1.73 -3.39 -6.75
N ILE A 315 1.43 -3.82 -7.97
CA ILE A 315 0.27 -3.37 -8.74
C ILE A 315 -0.80 -4.47 -8.79
N GLY A 316 -2.05 -4.10 -8.53
CA GLY A 316 -3.21 -4.98 -8.55
C GLY A 316 -4.51 -4.22 -8.78
N ASP A 317 -5.55 -4.92 -9.22
CA ASP A 317 -6.86 -4.35 -9.53
C ASP A 317 -7.89 -4.51 -8.41
N THR A 318 -7.60 -5.34 -7.40
CA THR A 318 -8.53 -5.62 -6.30
C THR A 318 -8.11 -4.96 -4.97
N PRO A 319 -9.07 -4.70 -4.06
CA PRO A 319 -8.77 -4.33 -2.68
C PRO A 319 -7.88 -5.33 -1.93
N ASP A 320 -8.00 -6.62 -2.25
CA ASP A 320 -7.23 -7.68 -1.62
C ASP A 320 -5.73 -7.61 -2.04
N ASP A 321 -5.42 -7.17 -3.26
CA ASP A 321 -4.04 -6.89 -3.70
C ASP A 321 -3.39 -5.79 -2.86
N VAL A 322 -4.11 -4.68 -2.72
CA VAL A 322 -3.68 -3.53 -1.93
C VAL A 322 -3.45 -3.96 -0.47
N ALA A 323 -4.36 -4.75 0.09
CA ALA A 323 -4.23 -5.27 1.45
C ALA A 323 -3.00 -6.18 1.61
N ALA A 324 -2.77 -7.11 0.67
CA ALA A 324 -1.62 -8.01 0.70
C ALA A 324 -0.29 -7.24 0.58
N ALA A 325 -0.21 -6.27 -0.33
CA ALA A 325 0.96 -5.42 -0.50
C ALA A 325 1.30 -4.65 0.78
N ARG A 326 0.31 -3.99 1.40
CA ARG A 326 0.50 -3.22 2.64
C ARG A 326 0.96 -4.11 3.79
N ALA A 327 0.32 -5.28 3.97
CA ALA A 327 0.68 -6.23 5.01
C ALA A 327 2.07 -6.89 4.77
N ALA A 328 2.55 -6.88 3.53
CA ALA A 328 3.90 -7.31 3.17
C ALA A 328 4.97 -6.22 3.30
N GLY A 329 4.58 -4.96 3.58
CA GLY A 329 5.53 -3.83 3.63
C GLY A 329 5.95 -3.33 2.25
N VAL A 330 5.13 -3.56 1.24
CA VAL A 330 5.32 -3.18 -0.17
C VAL A 330 4.41 -1.99 -0.50
N ALA A 331 4.84 -1.06 -1.34
CA ALA A 331 4.00 0.09 -1.71
C ALA A 331 2.87 -0.36 -2.65
N PRO A 332 1.59 -0.17 -2.27
CA PRO A 332 0.46 -0.62 -3.08
C PRO A 332 0.12 0.38 -4.20
N ILE A 333 -0.02 -0.11 -5.42
CA ILE A 333 -0.49 0.63 -6.58
C ILE A 333 -1.75 -0.06 -7.09
N GLY A 334 -2.83 0.70 -7.27
CA GLY A 334 -4.06 0.23 -7.87
C GLY A 334 -4.04 0.42 -9.39
N ILE A 335 -4.78 -0.41 -10.10
CA ILE A 335 -5.14 -0.20 -11.50
C ILE A 335 -6.61 -0.55 -11.68
N VAL A 336 -7.34 0.19 -12.51
CA VAL A 336 -8.74 -0.15 -12.79
C VAL A 336 -8.77 -1.18 -13.91
N ALA A 337 -9.23 -2.39 -13.62
CA ALA A 337 -9.31 -3.45 -14.61
C ALA A 337 -10.30 -3.11 -15.74
N PRO A 338 -10.00 -3.50 -16.99
CA PRO A 338 -10.91 -3.29 -18.10
C PRO A 338 -12.28 -3.95 -17.89
N GLY A 339 -13.33 -3.19 -18.18
CA GLY A 339 -14.72 -3.63 -18.04
C GLY A 339 -15.33 -3.47 -16.65
N ASP A 340 -14.58 -2.98 -15.67
CA ASP A 340 -15.16 -2.48 -14.41
C ASP A 340 -15.62 -1.02 -14.53
N ASP A 341 -16.57 -0.62 -13.68
CA ASP A 341 -16.95 0.78 -13.55
C ASP A 341 -15.81 1.57 -12.87
N PRO A 342 -15.20 2.55 -13.54
CA PRO A 342 -14.04 3.26 -13.01
C PRO A 342 -14.29 3.97 -11.69
N GLY A 343 -15.51 4.46 -11.43
CA GLY A 343 -15.82 5.22 -10.22
C GLY A 343 -15.75 4.36 -8.95
N PRO A 344 -16.60 3.32 -8.84
CA PRO A 344 -16.59 2.39 -7.72
C PRO A 344 -15.27 1.63 -7.55
N ALA A 345 -14.65 1.17 -8.66
CA ALA A 345 -13.38 0.43 -8.60
C ALA A 345 -12.25 1.28 -8.02
N ARG A 346 -12.11 2.52 -8.50
CA ARG A 346 -11.13 3.48 -7.96
C ARG A 346 -11.37 3.73 -6.47
N LEU A 347 -12.62 3.98 -6.08
CA LEU A 347 -12.96 4.24 -4.68
C LEU A 347 -12.65 3.03 -3.77
N ALA A 348 -12.86 1.81 -4.25
CA ALA A 348 -12.54 0.59 -3.50
C ALA A 348 -11.02 0.46 -3.26
N LEU A 349 -10.21 0.70 -4.30
CA LEU A 349 -8.74 0.71 -4.21
C LEU A 349 -8.22 1.82 -3.27
N GLU A 350 -8.78 3.02 -3.34
CA GLU A 350 -8.43 4.13 -2.44
C GLU A 350 -8.75 3.79 -0.98
N ARG A 351 -9.92 3.22 -0.72
CA ARG A 351 -10.34 2.78 0.62
C ARG A 351 -9.47 1.65 1.17
N ALA A 352 -8.99 0.76 0.31
CA ALA A 352 -8.04 -0.28 0.69
C ALA A 352 -6.66 0.28 1.05
N GLY A 353 -6.35 1.50 0.60
CA GLY A 353 -5.10 2.21 0.88
C GLY A 353 -4.09 2.18 -0.26
N ALA A 354 -4.54 2.11 -1.52
CA ALA A 354 -3.66 2.27 -2.67
C ALA A 354 -2.95 3.62 -2.62
N ALA A 355 -1.64 3.62 -2.81
CA ALA A 355 -0.83 4.85 -2.76
C ALA A 355 -1.00 5.69 -4.03
N ARG A 356 -1.26 5.02 -5.15
CA ARG A 356 -1.61 5.61 -6.45
C ARG A 356 -2.50 4.66 -7.20
N ILE A 357 -3.34 5.21 -8.08
CA ILE A 357 -4.12 4.42 -9.03
C ILE A 357 -3.74 4.88 -10.43
N VAL A 358 -3.15 3.97 -11.19
CA VAL A 358 -2.75 4.19 -12.59
C VAL A 358 -3.84 3.68 -13.52
N SER A 359 -3.84 4.16 -14.76
CA SER A 359 -4.74 3.68 -15.81
C SER A 359 -4.08 2.59 -16.66
N ASP A 360 -2.75 2.63 -16.77
CA ASP A 360 -1.96 1.66 -17.52
C ASP A 360 -0.65 1.31 -16.80
N VAL A 361 -0.17 0.07 -16.98
CA VAL A 361 1.08 -0.42 -16.37
C VAL A 361 2.31 0.37 -16.85
N SER A 362 2.30 0.91 -18.06
CA SER A 362 3.39 1.73 -18.62
C SER A 362 3.60 3.04 -17.85
N GLU A 363 2.60 3.56 -17.13
CA GLU A 363 2.76 4.76 -16.29
C GLU A 363 3.81 4.56 -15.18
N LEU A 364 4.06 3.29 -14.78
CA LEU A 364 5.09 2.96 -13.80
C LEU A 364 6.49 3.36 -14.28
N GLU A 365 6.74 3.41 -15.59
CA GLU A 365 8.04 3.80 -16.14
C GLU A 365 8.38 5.26 -15.79
N ALA A 366 7.40 6.16 -15.87
CA ALA A 366 7.61 7.55 -15.50
C ALA A 366 7.76 7.76 -13.97
N MET A 367 7.24 6.81 -13.18
CA MET A 367 7.29 6.85 -11.72
C MET A 367 8.58 6.27 -11.14
N LEU A 368 9.13 5.22 -11.76
CA LEU A 368 10.36 4.59 -11.31
C LEU A 368 11.50 5.63 -11.26
N PRO A 369 12.35 5.59 -10.22
CA PRO A 369 13.42 6.56 -9.99
C PRO A 369 14.54 6.53 -11.03
#